data_AF-A0A0P6VCY0-F1
#
_entry.id   AF-A0A0P6VCY0-F1
#
_cell.length_a   1.000
_cell.length_b   1.000
_cell.length_c   1.000
_cell.angle_alpha   90.00
_cell.angle_beta   90.00
_cell.angle_gamma   90.00
#
_symmetry.space_group_name_H-M   'P 1'
#
loop_
_entity.id
_entity.type
_entity.pdbx_description
1 polymer ?
#
loop_
_entity_poly.entity_id
_entity_poly.type
_entity_poly.pdbx_seq_one_letter_code
_entity_poly.pdbx_strand_id
1 'polypeptide(L)'
;MCDGALGVIVLTNARDPQMLPAMLELLREFSRIAPEASLAVGIAMTDEVEDFLVPPFGEALVAEGFRVPVMRVDARSATQITFLVKSLLSYRYTSATR
;
A
#
# COMPACT_ATOMS: atom_id res chain seq x y z
N MET A 1 -18.12 6.84 0.94
CA MET A 1 -18.51 5.88 2.01
C MET A 1 -17.86 4.55 1.68
N CYS A 2 -16.98 4.05 2.56
CA CYS A 2 -16.44 2.69 2.51
C CYS A 2 -16.98 1.89 3.69
N ASP A 3 -18.28 2.02 3.97
CA ASP A 3 -18.92 1.33 5.07
C ASP A 3 -18.94 -0.18 4.75
N GLY A 4 -18.19 -0.97 5.53
CA GLY A 4 -18.02 -2.43 5.33
C GLY A 4 -16.78 -2.88 4.54
N ALA A 5 -15.88 -1.98 4.13
CA ALA A 5 -14.63 -2.40 3.49
C ALA A 5 -13.65 -3.00 4.52
N LEU A 6 -13.26 -4.27 4.33
CA LEU A 6 -12.28 -4.94 5.20
C LEU A 6 -10.87 -4.32 5.09
N GLY A 7 -10.56 -3.66 3.98
CA GLY A 7 -9.33 -2.91 3.78
C GLY A 7 -9.24 -2.30 2.38
N VAL A 8 -8.26 -1.43 2.19
CA VAL A 8 -7.99 -0.74 0.92
C VAL A 8 -6.57 -1.08 0.46
N ILE A 9 -6.44 -1.38 -0.82
CA ILE A 9 -5.16 -1.54 -1.49
C ILE A 9 -4.98 -0.35 -2.41
N VAL A 10 -3.89 0.38 -2.24
CA VAL A 10 -3.51 1.46 -3.16
C VAL A 10 -2.40 0.95 -4.06
N LEU A 11 -2.60 1.04 -5.37
CA LEU A 11 -1.62 0.67 -6.38
C LEU A 11 -1.02 1.91 -7.00
N THR A 12 0.30 1.91 -7.18
CA THR A 12 1.02 2.97 -7.89
C THR A 12 1.98 2.40 -8.91
N ASN A 13 2.44 3.25 -9.82
CA ASN A 13 3.38 2.92 -10.88
C ASN A 13 4.76 3.50 -10.53
N ALA A 14 5.79 2.65 -10.51
CA ALA A 14 7.16 3.05 -10.19
C ALA A 14 7.74 4.08 -11.17
N ARG A 15 7.17 4.21 -12.38
CA ARG A 15 7.60 5.20 -13.37
C ARG A 15 7.05 6.59 -13.12
N ASP A 16 6.07 6.71 -12.23
CA ASP A 16 5.46 7.99 -11.92
C ASP A 16 6.34 8.75 -10.90
N PRO A 17 6.95 9.89 -11.28
CA PRO A 17 7.75 10.69 -10.35
C PRO A 17 6.91 11.31 -9.22
N GLN A 18 5.58 11.33 -9.33
CA GLN A 18 4.67 11.81 -8.30
C GLN A 18 4.04 10.68 -7.46
N MET A 19 4.54 9.44 -7.60
CA MET A 19 3.95 8.28 -6.92
C MET A 19 3.85 8.45 -5.40
N LEU A 20 4.85 9.06 -4.75
CA LEU A 20 4.91 9.16 -3.29
C LEU A 20 3.95 10.23 -2.77
N PRO A 21 3.98 11.48 -3.28
CA PRO A 21 2.97 12.48 -2.92
C PRO A 21 1.53 12.00 -3.14
N ALA A 22 1.25 11.42 -4.32
CA ALA A 22 -0.08 10.91 -4.65
C ALA A 22 -0.50 9.75 -3.72
N MET A 23 0.41 8.84 -3.40
CA MET A 23 0.17 7.76 -2.44
C MET A 23 -0.19 8.31 -1.06
N LEU A 24 0.56 9.30 -0.57
CA LEU A 24 0.30 9.91 0.74
C LEU A 24 -1.06 10.60 0.80
N GLU A 25 -1.44 11.32 -0.26
CA GLU A 25 -2.76 11.94 -0.34
C GLU A 25 -3.88 10.89 -0.27
N LEU A 26 -3.77 9.83 -1.06
CA LEU A 26 -4.76 8.74 -1.04
C LEU A 26 -4.81 8.04 0.32
N LEU A 27 -3.67 7.71 0.93
CA LEU A 27 -3.64 7.07 2.24
C LEU A 27 -4.25 7.95 3.34
N ARG A 28 -4.00 9.26 3.31
CA ARG A 28 -4.64 10.23 4.23
C ARG A 28 -6.15 10.29 4.02
N GLU A 29 -6.59 10.32 2.76
CA GLU A 29 -8.01 10.33 2.45
C GLU A 29 -8.71 9.05 2.93
N PHE A 30 -8.14 7.88 2.62
CA PHE A 30 -8.68 6.60 3.05
C PHE A 30 -8.72 6.45 4.57
N SER A 31 -7.67 6.89 5.26
CA SER A 31 -7.62 6.89 6.74
C SER A 31 -8.71 7.77 7.35
N ARG A 32 -9.12 8.85 6.66
CA ARG A 32 -10.21 9.73 7.10
C ARG A 32 -11.59 9.13 6.83
N ILE A 33 -11.81 8.55 5.65
CA ILE A 33 -13.14 8.04 5.25
C ILE A 33 -13.43 6.63 5.78
N ALA A 34 -12.40 5.87 6.14
CA ALA A 34 -12.48 4.49 6.61
C ALA A 34 -11.37 4.22 7.65
N PRO A 35 -11.43 4.85 8.84
CA PRO A 35 -10.38 4.72 9.86
C PRO A 35 -10.17 3.27 10.31
N GLU A 36 -11.25 2.49 10.28
CA GLU A 36 -11.22 1.07 10.60
C GLU A 36 -10.75 0.20 9.44
N ALA A 37 -10.46 0.72 8.25
CA ALA A 37 -9.93 -0.08 7.14
C ALA A 37 -8.43 -0.27 7.29
N SER A 38 -7.95 -1.50 7.09
CA SER A 38 -6.51 -1.68 6.90
C SER A 38 -6.08 -1.22 5.53
N LEU A 39 -4.82 -0.82 5.42
CA LEU A 39 -4.23 -0.26 4.22
C LEU A 39 -3.04 -1.10 3.80
N ALA A 40 -2.84 -1.28 2.50
CA ALA A 40 -1.64 -1.86 1.93
C ALA A 40 -1.31 -1.21 0.59
N VAL A 41 -0.03 -1.25 0.22
CA VAL A 41 0.49 -0.57 -0.97
C VAL A 41 1.16 -1.57 -1.90
N GLY A 42 0.76 -1.54 -3.17
CA GLY A 42 1.42 -2.24 -4.26
C GLY A 42 2.11 -1.26 -5.21
N ILE A 43 3.36 -1.54 -5.57
CA ILE A 43 4.13 -0.73 -6.52
C ILE A 43 4.37 -1.57 -7.78
N ALA A 44 3.80 -1.14 -8.90
CA ALA A 44 3.91 -1.82 -10.19
C ALA A 44 5.01 -1.24 -11.06
N MET A 45 5.41 -2.01 -12.09
CA MET A 45 6.40 -1.61 -13.11
C MET A 45 7.77 -1.24 -12.52
N THR A 46 8.11 -1.82 -11.38
CA THR A 46 9.39 -1.60 -10.68
C THR A 46 10.58 -2.18 -11.44
N ASP A 47 10.32 -3.12 -12.34
CA ASP A 47 11.27 -3.72 -13.26
C ASP A 47 11.65 -2.80 -14.43
N GLU A 48 10.81 -1.80 -14.74
CA GLU A 48 11.07 -0.78 -15.77
C GLU A 48 11.86 0.42 -15.22
N VAL A 49 12.19 0.43 -13.93
CA VAL A 49 12.90 1.51 -13.25
C VAL A 49 14.21 0.97 -12.68
N GLU A 50 15.32 1.48 -13.19
CA GLU A 50 16.66 1.08 -12.76
C GLU A 50 16.85 1.39 -11.27
N ASP A 51 17.46 0.44 -10.56
CA ASP A 51 17.75 0.53 -9.12
C ASP A 51 16.54 0.87 -8.22
N PHE A 52 15.30 0.59 -8.65
CA PHE A 52 14.13 0.85 -7.81
C PHE A 52 14.20 0.03 -6.52
N LEU A 53 14.17 0.69 -5.35
CA LEU A 53 14.18 0.04 -4.04
C LEU A 53 12.86 0.31 -3.30
N VAL A 54 12.23 -0.76 -2.80
CA VAL A 54 11.02 -0.63 -1.94
C VAL A 54 11.34 -0.05 -0.55
N PRO A 55 12.45 -0.42 0.14
CA PRO A 55 12.68 0.05 1.49
C PRO A 55 12.66 1.57 1.66
N PRO A 56 13.33 2.38 0.81
CA PRO A 56 13.26 3.85 0.92
C PRO A 56 11.83 4.40 0.76
N PHE A 57 11.03 3.80 -0.13
CA PHE A 57 9.62 4.18 -0.30
C PHE A 57 8.81 3.87 0.96
N GLY A 58 8.99 2.68 1.53
CA GLY A 58 8.35 2.30 2.79
C GLY A 58 8.76 3.18 3.97
N GLU A 59 10.04 3.54 4.06
CA GLU A 59 10.57 4.47 5.08
C GLU A 59 9.94 5.86 4.96
N ALA A 60 9.73 6.35 3.73
CA ALA A 60 9.03 7.61 3.50
C ALA A 60 7.57 7.56 3.98
N LEU A 61 6.86 6.45 3.77
CA LEU A 61 5.51 6.27 4.32
C LEU A 61 5.51 6.24 5.86
N VAL A 62 6.49 5.55 6.46
CA VAL A 62 6.63 5.48 7.93
C VAL A 62 6.94 6.85 8.53
N ALA A 63 7.78 7.65 7.87
CA ALA A 63 8.07 9.03 8.29
C ALA A 63 6.81 9.91 8.34
N GLU A 64 5.83 9.61 7.47
CA GLU A 64 4.52 10.25 7.42
C GLU A 64 3.47 9.59 8.32
N GLY A 65 3.87 8.63 9.16
CA GLY A 65 3.00 7.95 10.11
C GLY A 65 2.26 6.72 9.54
N PHE A 66 2.46 6.38 8.27
CA PHE A 66 1.83 5.22 7.64
C PHE A 66 2.68 3.96 7.80
N ARG A 67 2.31 3.13 8.78
CA ARG A 67 2.83 1.77 8.91
C ARG A 67 1.89 0.82 8.18
N VAL A 68 2.20 0.52 6.93
CA VAL A 68 1.38 -0.34 6.05
C VAL A 68 2.28 -1.33 5.31
N PRO A 69 1.79 -2.53 4.94
CA PRO A 69 2.53 -3.41 4.06
C PRO A 69 2.79 -2.74 2.70
N VAL A 70 4.03 -2.79 2.24
CA VAL A 70 4.44 -2.28 0.93
C VAL A 70 5.13 -3.39 0.17
N MET A 71 4.77 -3.60 -1.10
CA MET A 71 5.39 -4.62 -1.94
C MET A 71 5.41 -4.25 -3.41
N ARG A 72 6.39 -4.80 -4.14
CA ARG A 72 6.37 -4.80 -5.60
C ARG A 72 5.29 -5.74 -6.10
N VAL A 73 4.57 -5.35 -7.13
CA VAL A 73 3.53 -6.18 -7.74
C VAL A 73 3.52 -6.05 -9.26
N ASP A 74 3.35 -7.14 -9.99
CA ASP A 74 2.74 -7.08 -11.32
C ASP A 74 1.22 -7.13 -11.12
N ALA A 75 0.54 -6.03 -11.45
CA ALA A 75 -0.91 -5.91 -11.31
C ALA A 75 -1.69 -6.92 -12.18
N ARG A 76 -1.04 -7.52 -13.19
CA ARG A 76 -1.61 -8.58 -14.04
C ARG A 76 -1.43 -9.97 -13.42
N SER A 77 -0.56 -10.12 -12.42
CA SER A 77 -0.31 -11.38 -11.75
C SER A 77 -1.30 -11.61 -10.61
N ALA A 78 -2.26 -12.51 -10.83
CA ALA A 78 -3.23 -12.90 -9.81
C ALA A 78 -2.54 -13.42 -8.53
N THR A 79 -1.42 -14.12 -8.65
CA THR A 79 -0.64 -14.61 -7.50
C THR A 79 -0.09 -13.47 -6.65
N GLN A 80 0.49 -12.44 -7.27
CA GLN A 80 1.07 -11.31 -6.53
C GLN A 80 -0.01 -10.44 -5.89
N ILE A 81 -1.11 -10.20 -6.58
CA ILE A 81 -2.28 -9.51 -6.00
C ILE A 81 -2.86 -10.31 -4.83
N THR A 82 -2.97 -11.64 -4.96
CA THR A 82 -3.42 -12.51 -3.85
C THR A 82 -2.50 -12.38 -2.63
N PHE A 83 -1.19 -12.29 -2.84
CA PHE A 83 -0.23 -12.10 -1.76
C PHE A 83 -0.37 -10.73 -1.08
N LEU A 84 -0.63 -9.68 -1.84
CA LEU A 84 -0.91 -8.34 -1.32
C LEU A 84 -2.18 -8.33 -0.46
N VAL A 85 -3.26 -8.96 -0.94
CA VAL A 85 -4.51 -9.11 -0.16
C VAL A 85 -4.27 -9.89 1.14
N LYS A 86 -3.52 -11.00 1.09
CA LYS A 86 -3.17 -11.78 2.30
C LYS A 86 -2.35 -10.96 3.30
N SER A 87 -1.43 -10.13 2.82
CA SER A 87 -0.60 -9.26 3.66
C SER A 87 -1.43 -8.18 4.34
N LEU A 88 -2.36 -7.56 3.60
CA LEU A 88 -3.34 -6.61 4.14
C LEU A 88 -4.16 -7.24 5.28
N LEU A 89 -4.72 -8.42 5.04
CA LEU A 89 -5.55 -9.12 6.02
C LEU A 89 -4.74 -9.54 7.25
N SER A 90 -3.52 -10.03 7.07
CA SER A 90 -2.64 -10.44 8.19
C SER A 90 -2.25 -9.25 9.07
N TYR A 91 -1.99 -8.09 8.45
CA TYR A 91 -1.62 -6.86 9.16
C TYR A 91 -2.74 -6.35 10.09
N ARG A 92 -4.01 -6.55 9.70
CA ARG A 92 -5.17 -6.29 10.57
C ARG A 92 -5.04 -7.01 11.91
N TYR A 93 -4.79 -8.31 11.85
CA TYR A 93 -4.81 -9.18 13.02
C TYR A 93 -3.64 -8.86 13.96
N THR A 94 -2.48 -8.48 13.44
CA THR A 94 -1.35 -8.04 14.29
C THR A 94 -1.60 -6.70 14.98
N SER A 95 -2.42 -5.84 14.38
CA SER A 95 -2.73 -4.50 14.92
C SER A 95 -3.84 -4.53 15.97
N ALA A 96 -4.81 -5.45 15.83
CA ALA A 96 -5.93 -5.61 16.75
C ALA A 96 -5.58 -6.32 18.08
N THR A 97 -4.37 -6.89 18.19
CA THR A 97 -3.93 -7.65 19.37
C THR A 97 -3.00 -6.84 20.28
N ARG A 98 -3.04 -5.50 20.20
CA ARG A 98 -2.19 -4.59 20.97
C ARG A 98 -2.98 -3.55 21.74
#